data_AF-E9DW56-F1
#
_entry.id   AF-E9DW56-F1
#
_cell.length_a   1.000
_cell.length_b   1.000
_cell.length_c   1.000
_cell.angle_alpha   90.00
_cell.angle_beta   90.00
_cell.angle_gamma   90.00
#
_symmetry.space_group_name_H-M   'P 1'
#
loop_
_entity.id
_entity.type
_entity.pdbx_description
1 polymer ?
#
loop_
_entity_poly.entity_id
_entity_poly.type
_entity_poly.pdbx_seq_one_letter_code
_entity_poly.pdbx_strand_id
1 'polypeptide(L)'
;MASESKDTTSLTASYKSPENEHFTIAQNIPTPPTTSVQDKTHFLEALRKAVTDTQEQINNELTARMEKDKAREAASGATVAARLGADEDKEEENYGEEVQEED
;
A
#
# COMPACT_ATOMS: atom_id res chain seq x y z
N MET A 1 -26.63 10.35 -35.68
CA MET A 1 -25.79 10.68 -34.51
C MET A 1 -25.46 9.36 -33.83
N ALA A 2 -24.38 8.70 -34.21
CA ALA A 2 -24.00 7.40 -33.63
C ALA A 2 -23.27 7.66 -32.31
N SER A 3 -23.76 7.08 -31.21
CA SER A 3 -23.04 7.06 -29.93
C SER A 3 -21.77 6.23 -30.08
N GLU A 4 -20.63 6.89 -30.03
CA GLU A 4 -19.32 6.26 -29.90
C GLU A 4 -19.21 5.73 -28.46
N SER A 5 -19.64 4.50 -28.21
CA SER A 5 -19.30 3.79 -26.97
C SER A 5 -17.80 3.53 -27.00
N LYS A 6 -17.02 4.40 -26.37
CA LYS A 6 -15.59 4.16 -26.11
C LYS A 6 -15.50 2.94 -25.21
N ASP A 7 -15.18 1.79 -25.79
CA ASP A 7 -14.89 0.59 -25.02
C ASP A 7 -13.72 0.90 -24.06
N THR A 8 -13.88 0.56 -22.78
CA THR A 8 -12.84 0.73 -21.75
C THR A 8 -12.53 -0.62 -21.13
N THR A 9 -11.25 -0.90 -20.94
CA THR A 9 -10.77 -2.06 -20.21
C THR A 9 -10.45 -1.67 -18.78
N SER A 10 -10.95 -2.42 -17.80
CA SER A 10 -10.71 -2.14 -16.37
C SER A 10 -9.56 -2.97 -15.80
N LEU A 11 -8.58 -2.31 -15.19
CA LEU A 11 -7.61 -2.95 -14.30
C LEU A 11 -8.16 -2.87 -12.87
N THR A 12 -8.34 -4.01 -12.21
CA THR A 12 -8.93 -4.06 -10.87
C THR A 12 -8.03 -4.80 -9.88
N ALA A 13 -7.90 -4.27 -8.67
CA ALA A 13 -7.28 -4.94 -7.53
C ALA A 13 -8.28 -5.00 -6.38
N SER A 14 -8.33 -6.12 -5.67
CA SER A 14 -9.24 -6.30 -4.52
C SER A 14 -8.48 -6.91 -3.35
N TYR A 15 -8.62 -6.29 -2.19
CA TYR A 15 -8.00 -6.72 -0.95
C TYR A 15 -9.05 -7.24 0.02
N LYS A 16 -8.69 -8.32 0.72
CA LYS A 16 -9.52 -8.94 1.74
C LYS A 16 -8.64 -9.36 2.92
N SER A 17 -9.13 -9.09 4.14
CA SER A 17 -8.48 -9.49 5.38
C SER A 17 -9.54 -9.89 6.41
N PRO A 18 -9.22 -10.79 7.37
CA PRO A 18 -10.13 -11.14 8.45
C PRO A 18 -10.44 -9.98 9.40
N GLU A 19 -9.47 -9.08 9.60
CA GLU A 19 -9.53 -8.03 10.63
C GLU A 19 -9.70 -6.63 10.07
N ASN A 20 -9.39 -6.45 8.79
CA ASN A 20 -9.34 -5.17 8.11
C ASN A 20 -10.41 -5.11 7.00
N GLU A 21 -11.03 -3.95 6.83
CA GLU A 21 -12.14 -3.77 5.86
C GLU A 21 -11.72 -4.10 4.42
N HIS A 22 -12.65 -4.60 3.61
CA HIS A 22 -12.35 -4.85 2.20
C HIS A 22 -12.16 -3.53 1.43
N PHE A 23 -11.23 -3.51 0.49
CA PHE A 23 -11.13 -2.40 -0.47
C PHE A 23 -10.88 -2.91 -1.88
N THR A 24 -11.32 -2.12 -2.86
CA THR A 24 -11.17 -2.40 -4.28
C THR A 24 -10.68 -1.14 -4.98
N ILE A 25 -9.68 -1.29 -5.83
CA ILE A 25 -9.19 -0.25 -6.74
C ILE A 25 -9.57 -0.65 -8.15
N ALA A 26 -10.11 0.28 -8.92
CA ALA A 26 -10.44 0.08 -10.32
C ALA A 26 -9.90 1.25 -11.14
N GLN A 27 -9.10 0.94 -12.17
CA GLN A 27 -8.59 1.89 -13.14
C GLN A 27 -9.17 1.59 -14.52
N ASN A 28 -9.77 2.60 -15.14
CA ASN A 28 -10.36 2.46 -16.47
C ASN A 28 -9.34 2.90 -17.52
N ILE A 29 -8.97 1.98 -18.40
CA ILE A 29 -8.01 2.19 -19.48
C ILE A 29 -8.79 2.23 -20.79
N PRO A 30 -8.62 3.25 -21.64
CA PRO A 30 -9.26 3.30 -22.95
C PRO A 30 -8.84 2.10 -23.79
N THR A 31 -9.80 1.35 -24.35
CA THR A 31 -9.49 0.24 -25.26
C THR A 31 -8.92 0.82 -26.56
N PRO A 32 -7.88 0.20 -27.16
CA PRO A 32 -7.30 0.69 -28.39
C PRO A 32 -8.35 0.64 -29.52
N PRO A 33 -8.55 1.74 -30.28
CA PRO A 33 -9.58 1.81 -31.31
C PRO A 33 -9.28 0.91 -32.51
N THR A 34 -8.00 0.59 -32.74
CA THR A 34 -7.55 -0.32 -33.79
C THR A 34 -6.43 -1.23 -33.31
N THR A 35 -6.06 -2.19 -34.15
CA THR A 35 -4.93 -3.09 -33.89
C THR A 35 -3.58 -2.54 -34.39
N SER A 36 -3.54 -1.26 -34.79
CA SER A 36 -2.32 -0.58 -35.23
C SER A 36 -1.26 -0.60 -34.14
N VAL A 37 0.01 -0.52 -34.56
CA VAL A 37 1.14 -0.47 -33.61
C VAL A 37 1.04 0.77 -32.73
N GLN A 38 0.64 1.91 -33.30
CA GLN A 38 0.50 3.17 -32.57
C GLN A 38 -0.56 3.09 -31.45
N ASP A 39 -1.75 2.59 -31.77
CA ASP A 39 -2.84 2.47 -30.79
C ASP A 39 -2.51 1.46 -29.68
N LYS A 40 -1.83 0.36 -30.03
CA LYS A 40 -1.32 -0.60 -29.05
C LYS A 40 -0.27 0.03 -28.14
N THR A 41 0.65 0.83 -28.67
CA THR A 41 1.67 1.52 -27.87
C THR A 41 1.00 2.46 -26.86
N HIS A 42 0.07 3.30 -27.30
CA HIS A 42 -0.68 4.19 -26.40
C HIS A 42 -1.48 3.43 -25.33
N PHE A 43 -2.12 2.33 -25.71
CA PHE A 43 -2.81 1.47 -24.75
C PHE A 43 -1.85 0.89 -23.69
N LEU A 44 -0.67 0.41 -24.12
CA LEU A 44 0.33 -0.15 -23.21
C LEU A 44 0.96 0.91 -22.29
N GLU A 45 1.15 2.14 -22.79
CA GLU A 45 1.57 3.28 -21.98
C GLU A 45 0.52 3.61 -20.91
N ALA A 46 -0.75 3.69 -21.29
CA ALA A 46 -1.85 3.93 -20.36
C ALA A 46 -1.98 2.79 -19.33
N LEU A 47 -1.83 1.54 -19.76
CA LEU A 47 -1.83 0.38 -18.87
C LEU A 47 -0.67 0.41 -17.88
N ARG A 48 0.55 0.72 -18.33
CA ARG A 48 1.71 0.84 -17.44
C ARG A 48 1.48 1.92 -16.38
N LYS A 49 0.98 3.08 -16.80
CA LYS A 49 0.64 4.15 -15.86
C LYS A 49 -0.43 3.70 -14.86
N ALA A 50 -1.52 3.09 -15.33
CA ALA A 50 -2.58 2.59 -14.47
C ALA A 50 -2.08 1.55 -13.45
N VAL A 51 -1.11 0.71 -13.84
CA VAL A 51 -0.47 -0.25 -12.93
C VAL A 51 0.34 0.47 -11.86
N THR A 52 1.18 1.45 -12.23
CA THR A 52 1.96 2.23 -11.26
C THR A 52 1.06 2.99 -10.29
N ASP A 53 0.01 3.64 -10.79
CA ASP A 53 -0.95 4.36 -9.96
C ASP A 53 -1.70 3.41 -9.01
N THR A 54 -2.10 2.22 -9.49
CA THR A 54 -2.74 1.19 -8.66
C THR A 54 -1.79 0.70 -7.57
N GLN A 55 -0.52 0.49 -7.89
CA GLN A 55 0.50 0.07 -6.92
C GLN A 55 0.68 1.13 -5.83
N GLU A 56 0.78 2.40 -6.19
CA GLU A 56 0.89 3.50 -5.23
C GLU A 56 -0.34 3.55 -4.30
N GLN A 57 -1.55 3.44 -4.86
CA GLN A 57 -2.78 3.40 -4.06
C GLN A 57 -2.82 2.21 -3.10
N ILE A 58 -2.41 1.02 -3.54
CA ILE A 58 -2.32 -0.17 -2.68
C ILE A 58 -1.34 0.09 -1.54
N ASN A 59 -0.15 0.61 -1.84
CA ASN A 59 0.86 0.87 -0.83
C ASN A 59 0.36 1.87 0.21
N ASN A 60 -0.24 2.98 -0.23
CA ASN A 60 -0.79 3.99 0.67
C ASN A 60 -1.88 3.41 1.58
N GLU A 61 -2.81 2.63 1.03
CA GLU A 61 -3.90 2.04 1.79
C GLU A 61 -3.39 1.00 2.81
N LEU A 62 -2.44 0.15 2.41
CA LEU A 62 -1.85 -0.85 3.31
C LEU A 62 -0.99 -0.20 4.41
N THR A 63 -0.21 0.83 4.08
CA THR A 63 0.56 1.58 5.08
C THR A 63 -0.35 2.28 6.09
N ALA A 64 -1.41 2.95 5.64
CA ALA A 64 -2.38 3.57 6.53
C ALA A 64 -3.06 2.55 7.46
N ARG A 65 -3.30 1.32 6.98
CA ARG A 65 -3.84 0.23 7.81
C ARG A 65 -2.84 -0.31 8.80
N MET A 66 -1.58 -0.47 8.42
CA MET A 66 -0.51 -0.84 9.36
C MET A 66 -0.40 0.16 10.51
N GLU A 67 -0.53 1.46 10.24
CA GLU A 67 -0.52 2.50 11.29
C GLU A 67 -1.73 2.38 12.22
N LYS A 68 -2.93 2.14 11.67
CA LYS A 68 -4.14 1.87 12.46
C LYS A 68 -4.00 0.61 13.31
N ASP A 69 -3.43 -0.45 12.74
CA ASP A 69 -3.19 -1.71 13.43
C ASP A 69 -2.18 -1.52 14.58
N LYS A 70 -1.07 -0.81 14.34
CA LYS A 70 -0.11 -0.43 15.40
C LYS A 70 -0.76 0.34 16.53
N ALA A 71 -1.61 1.33 16.22
CA ALA A 71 -2.32 2.11 17.23
C ALA A 71 -3.31 1.24 18.04
N ARG A 72 -4.00 0.31 17.38
CA ARG A 72 -4.92 -0.66 18.01
C ARG A 72 -4.17 -1.64 18.91
N GLU A 73 -3.01 -2.13 18.50
CA GLU A 73 -2.15 -3.00 19.30
C GLU A 73 -1.60 -2.27 20.53
N ALA A 74 -1.13 -1.03 20.36
CA ALA A 74 -0.68 -0.18 21.46
C ALA A 74 -1.81 0.09 22.48
N ALA A 75 -3.03 0.35 22.01
CA ALA A 75 -4.19 0.59 22.87
C ALA A 75 -4.71 -0.68 23.57
N SER A 76 -4.54 -1.86 22.97
CA SER A 76 -4.99 -3.14 23.54
C SER A 76 -3.97 -3.76 24.51
N GLY A 77 -2.78 -3.17 24.66
CA GLY A 77 -1.72 -3.71 25.52
C GLY A 77 -1.19 -5.07 25.07
N ALA A 78 -1.43 -5.46 23.80
CA ALA A 78 -0.93 -6.70 23.22
C ALA A 78 0.57 -6.54 22.94
N THR A 79 1.38 -7.14 23.82
CA THR A 79 2.82 -6.90 24.03
C THR A 79 3.73 -7.60 23.02
N VAL A 80 3.71 -7.18 21.75
CA VAL A 80 4.87 -7.37 20.86
C VAL A 80 5.57 -6.04 20.61
N ALA A 81 4.84 -5.00 20.21
CA ALA A 81 5.41 -3.66 20.01
C ALA A 81 5.83 -2.96 21.33
N ALA A 82 5.11 -3.19 22.43
CA ALA A 82 5.46 -2.65 23.74
C ALA A 82 6.76 -3.25 24.33
N ARG A 83 7.17 -4.45 23.88
CA ARG A 83 8.46 -5.02 24.26
C ARG A 83 9.62 -4.38 23.48
N LEU A 84 9.40 -4.01 22.23
CA LEU A 84 10.43 -3.37 21.39
C LEU A 84 10.63 -1.90 21.77
N GLY A 85 9.56 -1.13 21.98
CA GLY A 85 9.68 0.29 22.38
C GLY A 85 10.24 0.49 23.79
N ALA A 86 9.95 -0.41 24.73
CA ALA A 86 10.51 -0.34 26.08
C ALA A 86 12.00 -0.77 26.15
N ASP A 87 12.51 -1.42 25.10
CA ASP A 87 13.94 -1.73 24.96
C ASP A 87 14.69 -0.52 24.36
N GLU A 88 14.13 0.14 23.36
CA GLU A 88 14.71 1.35 22.75
C GLU A 88 14.82 2.51 23.77
N ASP A 89 13.76 2.78 24.55
CA ASP A 89 13.80 3.83 25.58
C ASP A 89 14.84 3.53 26.69
N LYS A 90 15.08 2.23 27.00
CA LYS A 90 16.10 1.80 27.96
C LYS A 90 17.52 1.85 27.39
N GLU A 91 17.69 1.54 26.11
CA GLU A 91 18.98 1.65 25.42
C GLU A 91 19.41 3.11 25.28
N GLU A 92 18.49 4.06 25.05
CA GLU A 92 18.79 5.50 25.00
C GLU A 92 19.20 6.08 26.37
N GLU A 93 18.59 5.64 27.47
CA GLU A 93 18.95 6.10 28.83
C GLU A 93 20.34 5.63 29.28
N ASN A 94 20.89 4.58 28.66
CA ASN A 94 22.23 4.05 28.96
C ASN A 94 23.29 4.55 27.96
N TYR A 95 22.93 5.37 26.97
CA TYR A 95 23.85 5.91 25.97
C TYR A 95 24.64 7.10 26.53
N GLY A 96 25.53 6.83 27.49
CA GLY A 96 26.38 7.86 28.09
C GLY A 96 27.11 7.48 29.38
N GLU A 97 26.80 6.33 29.96
CA GLU A 97 27.53 5.79 31.11
C GLU A 97 28.20 4.49 30.67
N GLU A 98 29.53 4.44 30.67
CA GLU A 98 30.23 3.21 30.32
C GLU A 98 29.89 2.19 31.40
N VAL A 99 29.09 1.17 31.05
CA VAL A 99 28.76 0.07 31.96
C VAL A 99 30.05 -0.67 32.23
N GLN A 100 30.76 -0.23 33.25
CA GLN A 100 31.94 -0.90 33.75
C GLN A 100 31.42 -2.18 34.42
N GLU A 101 31.48 -3.29 33.68
CA GLU A 101 31.29 -4.61 34.26
C GLU A 101 32.38 -4.78 35.35
N GLU A 102 32.00 -4.67 36.62
CA GLU A 102 32.86 -5.09 37.73
C GLU A 102 32.72 -6.62 37.90
N ASP A 103 33.89 -7.30 37.95
CA ASP A 103 34.14 -8.76 37.96
C ASP A 103 33.22 -9.64 38.86
#